data_AF-A0A520PY56-F1
#
_entry.id   AF-A0A520PY56-F1
#
_cell.length_a   1.000
_cell.length_b   1.000
_cell.length_c   1.000
_cell.angle_alpha   90.00
_cell.angle_beta   90.00
_cell.angle_gamma   90.00
#
_symmetry.space_group_name_H-M   'P 1'
#
loop_
_entity.id
_entity.type
_entity.pdbx_description
1 polymer ?
#
loop_
_entity_poly.entity_id
_entity_poly.type
_entity_poly.pdbx_seq_one_letter_code
_entity_poly.pdbx_strand_id
1 'polypeptide(L)' 'MPPGKLIPANAPMAFLSDVHGNLPALEAVLAELERRMISSIFVAGDLLLGGDDPVGVYKRLSQ' A
#
# COMPACT_ATOMS: atom_id res chain seq x y z
N MET A 1 25.09 -11.34 -4.24
CA MET A 1 24.38 -11.85 -3.06
C MET A 1 23.43 -12.95 -3.52
N PRO A 2 23.55 -14.20 -3.07
CA PRO A 2 22.50 -15.18 -3.35
C PRO A 2 21.21 -14.71 -2.66
N PRO A 3 20.02 -14.93 -3.25
CA PRO A 3 18.77 -14.58 -2.60
C PRO A 3 18.70 -15.33 -1.27
N GLY A 4 18.56 -14.58 -0.18
CA GLY A 4 18.35 -15.15 1.15
C GLY A 4 17.15 -16.10 1.11
N LYS A 5 17.20 -17.17 1.91
CA LYS A 5 16.13 -18.17 2.02
C LYS A 5 14.79 -17.46 2.23
N LEU A 6 13.88 -17.58 1.26
CA LEU A 6 12.53 -17.01 1.35
C LEU A 6 11.78 -17.74 2.47
N ILE A 7 11.20 -16.97 3.38
CA ILE A 7 10.39 -17.47 4.48
C ILE A 7 8.92 -17.30 4.07
N PRO A 8 8.09 -18.37 4.09
CA PRO A 8 6.67 -18.23 3.84
C PRO A 8 6.03 -17.28 4.85
N ALA A 9 5.14 -16.42 4.38
CA ALA A 9 4.37 -15.57 5.27
C ALA A 9 3.47 -16.41 6.19
N ASN A 10 3.38 -16.02 7.46
CA ASN A 10 2.59 -16.70 8.50
C ASN A 10 1.49 -15.80 9.09
N ALA A 11 1.23 -14.65 8.46
CA ALA A 11 0.23 -13.66 8.90
C ALA A 11 -0.47 -13.02 7.68
N PRO A 12 -1.66 -12.41 7.85
CA PRO A 12 -2.40 -11.77 6.76
C PRO A 12 -1.61 -10.64 6.11
N MET A 13 -1.62 -10.59 4.77
CA MET A 13 -0.92 -9.59 3.97
C MET A 13 -1.89 -8.93 3.00
N ALA A 14 -1.57 -7.72 2.55
CA ALA A 14 -2.30 -7.02 1.51
C ALA A 14 -1.36 -6.54 0.39
N PHE A 15 -1.92 -6.46 -0.81
CA PHE A 15 -1.28 -5.84 -1.96
C PHE A 15 -2.07 -4.59 -2.33
N LEU A 16 -1.40 -3.45 -2.42
CA LEU A 16 -1.97 -2.17 -2.81
C LEU A 16 -1.45 -1.80 -4.20
N SER A 17 -2.36 -1.57 -5.14
CA SER A 17 -2.07 -1.14 -6.51
C SER A 17 -2.93 0.06 -6.87
N ASP A 18 -2.51 0.79 -7.90
CA ASP A 18 -3.30 1.75 -8.67
C ASP A 18 -4.11 2.70 -7.79
N VAL A 19 -3.39 3.63 -7.14
CA VAL A 19 -4.01 4.71 -6.34
C VAL A 19 -4.30 5.93 -7.20
N HIS A 20 -3.48 6.19 -8.22
CA HIS A 20 -3.62 7.33 -9.14
C HIS A 20 -3.90 8.67 -8.43
N GLY A 21 -3.19 9.00 -7.36
CA GLY A 21 -3.36 10.27 -6.66
C GLY A 21 -4.71 10.43 -5.94
N ASN A 22 -5.47 9.34 -5.75
CA ASN A 22 -6.76 9.37 -5.05
C ASN A 22 -6.57 9.18 -3.53
N LEU A 23 -6.27 10.26 -2.83
CA LEU A 23 -6.05 10.24 -1.38
C LEU A 23 -7.27 9.73 -0.58
N PRO A 24 -8.52 10.16 -0.84
CA PRO A 24 -9.68 9.62 -0.11
C PRO A 24 -9.87 8.11 -0.26
N ALA A 25 -9.64 7.57 -1.47
CA ALA A 25 -9.70 6.12 -1.69
C ALA A 25 -8.58 5.39 -0.95
N LEU A 26 -7.37 5.94 -0.97
CA LEU A 26 -6.24 5.39 -0.22
C LEU A 26 -6.55 5.30 1.28
N GLU A 27 -7.03 6.37 1.91
CA GLU A 27 -7.36 6.37 3.34
C GLU A 27 -8.44 5.34 3.68
N ALA A 28 -9.47 5.21 2.84
CA ALA A 28 -10.51 4.21 3.03
C ALA A 28 -9.97 2.77 2.98
N VAL A 29 -9.06 2.49 2.04
CA VAL A 29 -8.40 1.18 1.96
C VAL A 29 -7.52 0.95 3.18
N LEU A 30 -6.67 1.91 3.56
CA LEU A 30 -5.77 1.77 4.71
C LEU A 30 -6.54 1.53 6.02
N ALA A 31 -7.66 2.22 6.23
CA ALA A 31 -8.52 1.99 7.39
C ALA A 31 -9.12 0.57 7.41
N GLU A 32 -9.49 0.02 6.24
CA GLU A 32 -9.98 -1.35 6.16
C GLU A 32 -8.87 -2.40 6.38
N LEU A 33 -7.65 -2.13 5.90
CA LEU A 33 -6.50 -3.00 6.15
C LEU A 33 -6.12 -3.01 7.65
N GLU A 34 -6.18 -1.86 8.31
CA GLU A 34 -6.01 -1.76 9.77
C GLU A 34 -7.09 -2.56 10.51
N ARG A 35 -8.36 -2.40 10.14
CA ARG A 35 -9.49 -3.14 10.74
C ARG A 35 -9.34 -4.65 10.58
N ARG A 36 -8.73 -5.12 9.48
CA ARG A 36 -8.45 -6.54 9.21
C ARG A 36 -7.18 -7.07 9.87
N MET A 37 -6.44 -6.23 10.59
CA MET A 37 -5.16 -6.57 11.22
C MET A 37 -4.15 -7.12 10.20
N ILE A 38 -4.05 -6.48 9.03
CA ILE A 38 -3.05 -6.82 8.03
C ILE A 38 -1.66 -6.54 8.59
N SER A 39 -0.79 -7.55 8.54
CA SER A 39 0.56 -7.50 9.12
C SER A 39 1.59 -6.88 8.18
N SER A 40 1.33 -6.87 6.88
CA SER A 40 2.25 -6.34 5.86
C SER A 40 1.49 -5.89 4.62
N ILE A 41 1.86 -4.72 4.10
CA ILE A 41 1.33 -4.16 2.86
C ILE A 41 2.45 -4.12 1.83
N PHE A 42 2.20 -4.67 0.65
CA PHE A 42 3.11 -4.64 -0.48
C PHE A 42 2.53 -3.71 -1.54
N VAL A 43 3.33 -2.73 -1.99
CA VAL A 43 2.90 -1.74 -2.97
C VAL A 43 3.33 -2.18 -4.37
N ALA A 44 2.36 -2.36 -5.27
CA ALA A 44 2.56 -2.88 -6.61
C ALA A 44 2.84 -1.81 -7.68
N GLY A 45 2.48 -0.54 -7.44
CA GLY A 45 2.77 0.57 -8.36
C GLY A 45 1.60 1.52 -8.58
N ASP A 46 1.74 2.40 -9.57
CA ASP A 46 0.71 3.32 -10.09
C ASP A 46 0.02 4.19 -9.02
N LEU A 47 0.85 4.85 -8.21
CA LEU A 47 0.36 5.55 -7.03
C LEU A 47 -0.09 6.98 -7.29
N LEU A 48 0.54 7.69 -8.22
CA LEU A 48 0.50 9.16 -8.23
C LEU A 48 -0.22 9.75 -9.45
N LEU A 49 0.15 9.31 -10.66
CA LEU A 49 -0.31 9.95 -11.89
C LEU A 49 -1.80 9.67 -12.14
N GLY A 50 -2.57 10.70 -12.48
CA GLY A 50 -3.93 10.56 -13.04
C GLY A 50 -5.09 11.00 -12.15
N GLY A 51 -4.86 11.40 -10.90
CA GLY A 51 -5.93 11.90 -10.01
C GLY A 51 -5.55 13.15 -9.24
N ASP A 52 -6.45 13.55 -8.33
CA ASP A 52 -6.56 14.93 -7.85
C ASP A 52 -5.51 15.32 -6.81
N ASP A 53 -4.92 14.36 -6.07
CA ASP A 53 -3.96 14.65 -5.00
C ASP A 53 -2.75 13.67 -4.96
N PRO A 54 -1.88 13.70 -5.98
CA PRO A 54 -0.66 12.88 -6.01
C PRO A 54 0.29 13.17 -4.84
N VAL A 55 0.40 14.44 -4.42
CA VAL A 55 1.34 14.83 -3.35
C VAL A 55 0.83 14.35 -1.99
N GLY A 56 -0.47 14.43 -1.74
CA GLY A 56 -1.10 13.88 -0.54
C GLY A 56 -0.90 12.37 -0.44
N VAL A 57 -1.12 11.63 -1.53
CA VAL A 57 -0.84 10.19 -1.59
C VAL A 57 0.63 9.89 -1.28
N TYR A 58 1.56 10.58 -1.93
CA TYR A 58 3.00 10.38 -1.67
C TYR A 58 3.35 10.62 -0.19
N LYS A 59 2.87 11.73 0.39
CA LYS A 59 3.11 12.06 1.79
C LYS A 59 2.54 10.99 2.72
N ARG A 60 1.33 10.51 2.44
CA ARG A 60 0.64 9.51 3.26
C ARG A 60 1.34 8.15 3.29
N LEU A 61 1.96 7.75 2.17
CA LEU A 61 2.71 6.50 2.05
C LEU A 61 4.17 6.60 2.50
N SER A 62 4.71 7.81 2.69
CA SER A 62 6.11 8.06 3.07
C SER A 62 6.30 8.36 4.57
N GLN A 63 5.24 8.24 5.37
CA GLN A 63 5.27 8.33 6.83
C GLN A 63 5.59 6.96 7.44
#